data_AF-A0A2C9DXM4-F1
#
_entry.id   AF-A0A2C9DXM4-F1
#
_cell.length_a   1.000
_cell.length_b   1.000
_cell.length_c   1.000
_cell.angle_alpha   90.00
_cell.angle_beta   90.00
_cell.angle_gamma   90.00
#
_symmetry.space_group_name_H-M   'P 1'
#
loop_
_entity.id
_entity.type
_entity.pdbx_description
1 polymer ?
#
loop_
_entity_poly.entity_id
_entity_poly.type
_entity_poly.pdbx_seq_one_letter_code
_entity_poly.pdbx_strand_id
1 'polypeptide(L)' 'PAHDEVIPITVTTLQVPYALKGYAYSGGGRKVTRVEVTIDGGETWRLCRLFHPERPTKYGKYWCWCFWELDVEVMEL' A
#
# COMPACT_ATOMS: atom_id res chain seq x y z
N PRO A 1 5.58 3.49 -6.66
CA PRO A 1 6.54 4.35 -7.37
C PRO A 1 6.65 5.74 -6.75
N ALA A 2 7.88 6.22 -6.61
CA ALA A 2 8.15 7.64 -6.45
C ALA A 2 7.76 8.41 -7.73
N HIS A 3 7.61 9.72 -7.59
CA HIS A 3 7.43 10.59 -8.75
C HIS A 3 8.62 10.45 -9.70
N ASP A 4 8.34 10.30 -10.99
CA ASP A 4 9.33 10.08 -12.05
C ASP A 4 10.23 8.84 -11.86
N GLU A 5 9.80 7.86 -11.08
CA GLU A 5 10.50 6.57 -10.98
C GLU A 5 10.38 5.80 -12.30
N VAL A 6 11.52 5.36 -12.84
CA VAL A 6 11.59 4.53 -14.05
C VAL A 6 11.94 3.10 -13.67
N ILE A 7 11.07 2.16 -14.02
CA ILE A 7 11.29 0.72 -13.83
C ILE A 7 11.64 0.12 -15.19
N PRO A 8 12.90 -0.24 -15.46
CA PRO A 8 13.27 -0.84 -16.74
C PRO A 8 12.69 -2.26 -16.84
N ILE A 9 12.13 -2.60 -18.00
CA ILE A 9 11.62 -3.95 -18.27
C ILE A 9 12.81 -4.84 -18.66
N THR A 10 13.23 -5.70 -17.75
CA THR A 10 14.37 -6.61 -17.89
C THR A 10 14.00 -7.99 -17.36
N VAL A 11 14.78 -9.02 -17.71
CA VAL A 11 14.54 -10.38 -17.20
C VAL A 11 14.49 -10.41 -15.67
N THR A 12 15.33 -9.63 -15.00
CA THR A 12 15.37 -9.57 -13.53
C THR A 12 14.14 -8.88 -12.95
N THR A 13 13.71 -7.74 -13.50
CA THR A 13 12.53 -7.00 -13.02
C THR A 13 11.21 -7.69 -13.33
N LEU A 14 11.19 -8.59 -14.32
CA LEU A 14 10.03 -9.45 -14.61
C LEU A 14 9.94 -10.68 -13.69
N GLN A 15 11.03 -11.05 -13.02
CA GLN A 15 11.07 -12.22 -12.12
C GLN A 15 10.74 -11.87 -10.67
N VAL A 16 10.78 -10.59 -10.29
CA VAL A 16 10.55 -10.12 -8.92
C VAL A 16 9.39 -9.13 -8.93
N PRO A 17 8.37 -9.31 -8.08
CA PRO A 17 7.26 -8.38 -8.01
C PRO A 17 7.73 -6.99 -7.58
N TYR A 18 7.06 -5.97 -8.10
CA TYR A 18 7.24 -4.60 -7.68
C TYR A 18 6.33 -4.27 -6.49
N ALA A 19 6.93 -3.79 -5.40
CA ALA A 19 6.20 -3.45 -4.19
C ALA A 19 5.65 -2.00 -4.27
N LEU A 20 4.36 -1.86 -4.56
CA LEU A 20 3.64 -0.61 -4.37
C LEU A 20 3.52 -0.32 -2.88
N LYS A 21 3.84 0.91 -2.48
CA LYS A 21 3.83 1.36 -1.08
C LYS A 21 3.17 2.70 -0.94
N GLY A 22 2.58 2.93 0.22
CA GLY A 22 2.07 4.23 0.61
C GLY A 22 1.64 4.27 2.07
N TYR A 23 0.91 5.32 2.43
CA TYR A 23 0.34 5.49 3.76
C TYR A 23 -1.16 5.79 3.67
N ALA A 24 -1.87 5.54 4.76
CA ALA A 24 -3.27 5.90 4.93
C ALA A 24 -3.50 6.37 6.37
N TYR A 25 -4.45 7.27 6.57
CA TYR A 25 -4.85 7.73 7.91
C TYR A 25 -6.35 8.01 7.95
N SER A 26 -6.92 7.99 9.15
CA SER A 26 -8.31 8.37 9.40
C SER A 26 -8.40 9.26 10.64
N GLY A 27 -9.27 10.27 10.57
CA GLY A 27 -9.50 11.20 11.69
C GLY A 27 -10.26 10.56 12.86
N GLY A 28 -10.37 11.31 13.98
CA GLY A 28 -11.12 10.88 15.17
C GLY A 28 -10.54 9.66 15.91
N GLY A 29 -9.29 9.31 15.59
CA GLY A 29 -8.54 8.21 16.20
C GLY A 29 -9.05 6.84 15.75
N ARG A 30 -9.64 6.76 14.56
CA ARG A 30 -10.18 5.51 13.99
C ARG A 30 -9.06 4.73 13.31
N LYS A 31 -8.96 3.44 13.61
CA LYS A 31 -7.99 2.55 12.96
C LYS A 31 -8.35 2.37 11.49
N VAL A 32 -7.38 2.55 10.60
CA VAL A 32 -7.48 2.05 9.22
C VAL A 32 -7.36 0.53 9.27
N THR A 33 -8.44 -0.17 8.92
CA THR A 33 -8.53 -1.64 8.99
C THR A 33 -8.30 -2.32 7.64
N ARG A 34 -8.46 -1.59 6.53
CA ARG A 34 -8.33 -2.11 5.18
C ARG A 34 -7.84 -1.01 4.23
N VAL A 35 -6.92 -1.37 3.35
CA VAL A 35 -6.54 -0.59 2.16
C VAL A 35 -6.59 -1.55 0.99
N GLU A 36 -7.25 -1.11 -0.07
CA GLU A 36 -7.32 -1.83 -1.33
C GLU A 36 -6.81 -0.89 -2.43
N VAL A 37 -6.09 -1.46 -3.40
CA VAL A 37 -5.53 -0.73 -4.55
C VAL A 37 -6.06 -1.36 -5.83
N THR A 38 -6.35 -0.50 -6.81
CA THR A 38 -6.72 -0.86 -8.17
C THR A 38 -5.63 -0.41 -9.13
N ILE A 39 -5.41 -1.20 -10.18
CA ILE A 39 -4.52 -0.88 -11.31
C ILE A 39 -5.26 -0.94 -12.65
N ASP A 40 -6.57 -1.18 -12.63
CA ASP A 40 -7.45 -1.30 -13.79
C ASP A 40 -8.55 -0.22 -13.80
N GLY A 41 -8.29 0.91 -13.14
CA GLY A 41 -9.23 2.03 -13.10
C GLY A 41 -10.45 1.82 -12.19
N GLY A 42 -10.42 0.81 -11.32
CA GLY A 42 -11.44 0.55 -10.30
C GLY A 42 -12.36 -0.64 -10.59
N GLU A 43 -12.07 -1.43 -11.63
CA GLU A 43 -12.81 -2.66 -11.95
C GLU A 43 -12.54 -3.76 -10.91
N THR A 44 -11.27 -3.94 -10.53
CA THR A 44 -10.86 -4.88 -9.49
C THR A 44 -10.00 -4.22 -8.41
N TRP A 45 -10.04 -4.80 -7.23
CA TRP A 45 -9.41 -4.27 -6.03
C TRP A 45 -8.59 -5.37 -5.34
N ARG A 46 -7.33 -5.08 -5.05
CA ARG A 46 -6.40 -6.02 -4.41
C ARG A 46 -6.14 -5.57 -2.98
N LEU A 47 -6.24 -6.52 -2.04
CA LEU A 47 -6.06 -6.25 -0.62
C LEU A 47 -4.58 -6.04 -0.30
N CYS A 48 -4.25 -4.89 0.31
CA CYS A 48 -2.89 -4.56 0.71
C CYS A 48 -2.53 -5.14 2.09
N ARG A 49 -1.25 -5.39 2.32
CA ARG A 49 -0.69 -5.66 3.64
C ARG A 49 -0.57 -4.35 4.42
N LEU A 50 -1.17 -4.28 5.61
CA LEU A 50 -1.09 -3.10 6.48
C LEU A 50 -0.05 -3.25 7.58
N PHE A 51 0.66 -2.15 7.83
CA PHE A 51 1.61 -2.00 8.91
C PHE A 51 1.21 -0.82 9.78
N HIS A 52 0.95 -1.07 11.07
CA HIS A 52 0.71 -0.05 12.09
C HIS A 52 1.92 -0.01 13.03
N PRO A 53 2.93 0.84 12.79
CA PRO A 53 4.10 0.93 13.66
C PRO A 53 3.72 1.39 15.08
N GLU A 54 2.71 2.27 15.13
CA GLU A 54 2.19 2.87 16.35
C GLU A 54 1.11 2.00 16.98
N ARG A 55 1.17 1.84 18.30
CA ARG A 55 0.17 1.12 19.09
C ARG A 55 -1.02 2.05 19.38
N PRO A 56 -2.22 1.49 19.61
CA PRO A 56 -3.34 2.32 20.06
C PRO A 56 -3.01 3.00 21.39
N THR A 57 -3.58 4.19 21.60
CA THR A 57 -3.61 4.82 22.92
C THR A 57 -4.40 3.97 23.94
N LYS A 58 -4.36 4.37 25.22
CA LYS A 58 -5.14 3.76 26.31
C LYS A 58 -6.63 3.56 25.98
N TYR A 59 -7.20 4.42 25.14
CA TYR A 59 -8.62 4.38 24.73
C TYR A 59 -8.84 3.76 23.34
N GLY A 60 -7.89 2.99 22.82
CA GLY A 60 -8.02 2.32 21.53
C GLY A 60 -7.89 3.25 20.31
N LYS A 61 -7.40 4.48 20.50
CA LYS A 61 -7.29 5.47 19.41
C LYS A 61 -6.00 5.32 18.62
N TYR A 62 -6.12 5.41 17.29
CA TYR A 62 -5.02 5.42 16.33
C TYR A 62 -4.93 6.81 15.70
N TRP A 63 -3.97 7.62 16.17
CA TRP A 63 -3.78 8.99 15.69
C TRP A 63 -2.75 9.10 14.57
N CYS A 64 -1.90 8.08 14.45
CA CYS A 64 -0.86 8.03 13.43
C CYS A 64 -1.37 7.30 12.19
N TRP A 65 -0.77 7.64 11.05
CA TRP A 65 -0.94 6.88 9.82
C TRP A 65 -0.52 5.42 9.98
N CYS A 66 -0.96 4.59 9.04
CA CYS A 66 -0.39 3.28 8.80
C CYS A 66 0.25 3.24 7.42
N PHE A 67 1.19 2.33 7.24
CA PHE A 67 1.78 2.06 5.93
C PHE A 67 1.06 0.87 5.30
N TRP A 68 1.01 0.85 3.98
CA TRP A 68 0.49 -0.28 3.22
C TRP A 68 1.48 -0.69 2.13
N GLU A 69 1.45 -1.97 1.79
CA GLU A 69 2.27 -2.55 0.72
C GLU A 69 1.44 -3.54 -0.09
N LEU A 70 1.64 -3.53 -1.41
CA LEU A 70 1.05 -4.47 -2.36
C LEU A 70 2.11 -4.86 -3.40
N ASP A 71 2.38 -6.16 -3.51
CA ASP A 71 3.23 -6.71 -4.56
C ASP A 71 2.41 -6.87 -5.85
N VAL A 72 2.92 -6.32 -6.95
CA VAL A 72 2.33 -6.43 -8.30
C VAL A 72 3.37 -6.87 -9.31
N GLU A 73 2.94 -7.55 -10.37
CA GLU A 73 3.86 -7.86 -11.45
C GLU A 73 4.13 -6.60 -12.28
N VAL A 74 5.38 -6.41 -12.73
CA VAL A 74 5.75 -5.23 -13.53
C VAL A 74 4.94 -5.15 -14.83
N MET A 75 4.46 -6.29 -15.35
CA MET A 75 3.62 -6.35 -16.55
C MET A 75 2.19 -5.84 -16.34
N GLU A 76 1.75 -5.67 -15.10
CA GLU A 76 0.41 -5.18 -14.77
C GLU A 76 0.38 -3.66 -14.54
N LEU A 77 1.55 -2.99 -14.53
CA LEU A 77 1.72 -1.54 -14.35
C LEU A 77 1.72 -0.82 -15.70
#